data_AF-A0A958FNK2-F1
#
_entry.id   AF-A0A958FNK2-F1
#
_cell.length_a   1.000
_cell.length_b   1.000
_cell.length_c   1.000
_cell.angle_alpha   90.00
_cell.angle_beta   90.00
_cell.angle_gamma   90.00
#
_symmetry.space_group_name_H-M   'P 1'
#
loop_
_entity.id
_entity.type
_entity.pdbx_description
1 polymer ?
#
loop_
_entity_poly.entity_id
_entity_poly.type
_entity_poly.pdbx_seq_one_letter_code
_entity_poly.pdbx_strand_id
1 'polypeptide(L)' 'MQLGVLALQGDFYLHFERIRELGIDAAYVKKPNELWECHGLIIPGGESTTL' A
#
# COMPACT_ATOMS: atom_id res chain seq x y z
N MET A 1 -7.36 -11.56 5.27
CA MET A 1 -7.49 -10.89 3.96
C MET A 1 -6.52 -9.73 3.97
N GLN A 2 -5.44 -9.81 3.22
CA GLN A 2 -4.31 -8.87 3.33
C GLN A 2 -4.36 -7.82 2.23
N LEU A 3 -4.32 -6.54 2.60
CA LEU A 3 -4.22 -5.42 1.66
C LEU A 3 -2.76 -4.98 1.52
N GLY A 4 -2.31 -4.84 0.29
CA GLY A 4 -1.01 -4.25 -0.01
C GLY A 4 -1.09 -2.72 -0.07
N VAL A 5 -0.09 -2.03 0.46
CA VAL A 5 0.11 -0.59 0.27
C VAL A 5 1.43 -0.39 -0.46
N LEU A 6 1.39 0.19 -1.66
CA LEU A 6 2.60 0.46 -2.44
C LEU A 6 3.50 1.44 -1.68
N ALA A 7 4.73 1.03 -1.38
CA ALA A 7 5.68 1.75 -0.55
C ALA A 7 6.97 2.08 -1.31
N LEU A 8 6.83 2.49 -2.57
CA LEU A 8 7.94 2.92 -3.44
C LEU A 8 8.26 4.41 -3.27
N GLN A 9 7.24 5.24 -3.14
CA GLN A 9 7.32 6.70 -2.95
C GLN A 9 5.94 7.21 -2.48
N GLY A 10 5.89 8.37 -1.83
CA GLY A 10 4.64 9.03 -1.43
C GLY A 10 4.21 8.76 0.01
N ASP A 11 2.98 9.15 0.34
CA ASP A 11 2.45 9.18 1.71
C ASP A 11 1.79 7.86 2.14
N PHE A 12 2.49 6.74 1.97
CA PHE A 12 1.94 5.39 2.23
C PHE A 12 1.66 5.08 3.71
N TYR A 13 2.34 5.76 4.64
CA TYR A 13 2.27 5.45 6.08
C TYR A 13 0.85 5.61 6.65
N LEU A 14 0.18 6.72 6.32
CA LEU A 14 -1.17 7.01 6.84
C LEU A 14 -2.20 6.00 6.29
N HIS A 15 -2.06 5.59 5.02
CA HIS A 15 -2.91 4.55 4.47
C HIS A 15 -2.76 3.23 5.23
N PHE A 16 -1.52 2.83 5.53
CA PHE A 16 -1.24 1.60 6.28
C PHE A 16 -1.88 1.62 7.68
N GLU A 17 -1.67 2.69 8.44
CA GLU A 17 -2.23 2.82 9.79
C GLU A 17 -3.76 2.80 9.75
N ARG A 18 -4.40 3.53 8.82
CA ARG A 18 -5.87 3.53 8.68
C ARG A 18 -6.45 2.15 8.37
N ILE A 19 -5.79 1.35 7.55
CA ILE A 19 -6.24 -0.02 7.26
C ILE A 19 -6.18 -0.89 8.52
N ARG A 20 -5.10 -0.75 9.31
CA ARG A 20 -4.94 -1.50 10.56
C ARG A 20 -5.93 -1.07 11.63
N GLU A 21 -6.27 0.21 11.72
CA GLU A 21 -7.32 0.73 12.61
C GLU A 21 -8.71 0.14 12.29
N LEU A 22 -8.96 -0.22 11.02
CA LEU A 22 -10.17 -0.91 10.58
C LEU A 22 -10.15 -2.42 10.86
N GLY A 23 -9.09 -2.94 11.49
CA GLY A 23 -8.92 -4.36 11.80
C GLY A 23 -8.57 -5.23 10.60
N ILE A 24 -8.06 -4.64 9.52
CA ILE A 24 -7.67 -5.35 8.30
C ILE A 24 -6.15 -5.55 8.28
N ASP A 25 -5.70 -6.73 7.88
CA ASP A 25 -4.28 -7.01 7.70
C ASP A 25 -3.72 -6.19 6.53
N ALA A 26 -2.59 -5.52 6.75
CA ALA A 26 -1.92 -4.71 5.74
C ALA A 26 -0.44 -5.11 5.61
N ALA A 27 0.10 -5.02 4.40
CA ALA A 27 1.52 -5.20 4.12
C ALA A 27 2.05 -4.09 3.21
N TYR A 28 3.31 -3.70 3.40
CA TYR A 28 3.99 -2.83 2.45
C TYR A 28 4.43 -3.63 1.23
N VAL A 29 4.23 -3.05 0.05
CA VAL A 29 4.67 -3.63 -1.23
C VAL A 29 5.73 -2.73 -1.85
N LYS A 30 6.94 -3.27 -1.97
CA LYS A 30 8.12 -2.65 -2.60
C LYS A 30 8.62 -3.46 -3.79
N LYS A 31 8.24 -4.74 -3.88
CA LYS A 31 8.67 -5.66 -4.93
C LYS A 31 7.46 -6.38 -5.55
N PRO A 32 7.52 -6.74 -6.84
CA PRO A 32 6.41 -7.42 -7.51
C PRO A 32 5.99 -8.74 -6.85
N ASN A 33 6.92 -9.46 -6.22
CA ASN A 33 6.60 -10.74 -5.58
C ASN A 33 5.73 -10.60 -4.31
N GLU A 34 5.74 -9.43 -3.67
CA GLU A 34 4.92 -9.16 -2.47
C GLU A 34 3.43 -8.93 -2.84
N LEU A 35 3.13 -8.69 -4.12
CA LEU A 35 1.75 -8.57 -4.61
C LEU A 35 0.99 -9.90 -4.56
N TRP A 36 1.69 -11.03 -4.67
CA TRP A 36 1.06 -12.34 -4.72
C TRP A 36 0.38 -12.74 -3.40
N GLU A 37 0.77 -12.12 -2.28
CA GLU A 37 0.19 -12.35 -0.97
C GLU A 37 -1.01 -11.40 -0.69
N CYS A 38 -1.20 -10.39 -1.53
CA CYS A 38 -2.19 -9.33 -1.36
C CYS A 38 -3.49 -9.64 -2.12
N HIS A 39 -4.63 -9.33 -1.50
CA HIS A 39 -5.97 -9.46 -2.08
C HIS A 39 -6.43 -8.17 -2.79
N GLY A 40 -5.69 -7.09 -2.59
CA GLY A 40 -5.90 -5.79 -3.19
C GLY A 40 -4.69 -4.91 -2.96
N LEU A 41 -4.53 -3.86 -3.77
CA LEU A 41 -3.41 -2.93 -3.71
C LEU A 41 -3.93 -1.50 -3.61
N ILE A 42 -3.40 -0.76 -2.63
CA ILE A 42 -3.56 0.68 -2.50
C ILE A 42 -2.33 1.36 -3.08
N ILE A 43 -2.57 2.29 -4.00
CA ILE A 43 -1.54 3.14 -4.59
C ILE A 43 -1.71 4.51 -3.93
N PRO A 44 -0.83 4.88 -2.97
CA PRO A 44 -0.91 6.16 -2.29
C PRO A 44 -0.65 7.32 -3.25
N GLY A 45 -1.16 8.49 -2.88
CA GLY A 45 -0.83 9.74 -3.55
C GLY A 45 0.65 10.13 -3.36
N GLY A 46 1.14 10.97 -4.26
CA GLY A 46 2.49 11.54 -4.25
C GLY A 46 2.64 12.56 -5.37
N GLU A 47 3.88 12.91 -5.74
CA GLU A 47 4.12 13.68 -6.96
C GLU A 47 3.88 12.78 -8.17
N SER A 48 2.71 12.91 -8.81
CA SER A 48 2.51 12.38 -10.16
C SER A 48 3.39 13.22 -11.08
N THR A 49 4.54 12.68 -11.49
CA THR A 49 5.35 13.31 -12.54
C THR A 49 4.45 13.52 -13.75
N THR A 50 4.16 14.79 -14.04
CA THR A 50 3.47 15.19 -15.26
C THR A 50 4.57 15.48 -16.26
N LEU A 51 4.56 14.76 -17.39
CA LEU A 51 5.44 15.05 -18.53
C LEU A 51 5.03 16.35 -19.21
#